data_AF-A0A3N2H5N6-F1
#
_entry.id   AF-A0A3N2H5N6-F1
#
_cell.length_a   1.000
_cell.length_b   1.000
_cell.length_c   1.000
_cell.angle_alpha   90.00
_cell.angle_beta   90.00
_cell.angle_gamma   90.00
#
_symmetry.space_group_name_H-M   'P 1'
#
loop_
_entity.id
_entity.type
_entity.pdbx_description
1 polymer ?
#
loop_
_entity_poly.entity_id
_entity_poly.type
_entity_poly.pdbx_seq_one_letter_code
_entity_poly.pdbx_strand_id
1 'polypeptide(L)'
;MDTSKDAIVTWCQEYLADLLQVPAGAVDPHADFDRLGVDSALAVSLLMEVEERYGVELPPEELFADPTLDAVAEYLHTHAERSVA
;
A
#
# COMPACT_ATOMS: atom_id res chain seq x y z
N MET A 1 8.46 -8.42 -10.79
CA MET A 1 8.39 -7.51 -9.63
C MET A 1 8.95 -8.21 -8.43
N ASP A 2 9.56 -7.45 -7.52
CA ASP A 2 9.84 -7.95 -6.18
C ASP A 2 8.52 -7.94 -5.41
N THR A 3 8.12 -9.10 -4.91
CA THR A 3 6.88 -9.28 -4.15
C THR A 3 7.15 -9.40 -2.65
N SER A 4 8.38 -9.12 -2.20
CA SER A 4 8.74 -9.10 -0.78
C SER A 4 8.02 -7.94 -0.07
N LYS A 5 7.60 -8.16 1.18
CA LYS A 5 6.91 -7.14 1.99
C LYS A 5 7.67 -5.81 2.01
N ASP A 6 8.98 -5.81 2.28
CA ASP A 6 9.81 -4.59 2.30
C ASP A 6 9.82 -3.82 0.97
N ALA A 7 9.84 -4.54 -0.16
CA ALA A 7 9.82 -3.92 -1.49
C ALA A 7 8.46 -3.28 -1.78
N ILE A 8 7.37 -3.93 -1.36
CA ILE A 8 6.01 -3.41 -1.52
C ILE A 8 5.81 -2.18 -0.63
N VAL A 9 6.24 -2.23 0.63
CA VAL A 9 6.20 -1.08 1.55
C VAL A 9 6.96 0.10 0.96
N THR A 10 8.19 -0.11 0.51
CA THR A 10 9.03 0.94 -0.08
C THR A 10 8.33 1.59 -1.27
N TRP A 11 7.76 0.78 -2.16
CA TRP A 11 7.04 1.29 -3.32
C TRP A 11 5.78 2.08 -2.92
N CYS A 12 4.98 1.58 -1.97
CA CYS A 12 3.78 2.30 -1.51
C CYS A 12 4.15 3.62 -0.82
N GLN A 13 5.24 3.64 -0.04
CA GLN A 13 5.77 4.86 0.57
C GLN A 13 6.18 5.88 -0.48
N GLU A 14 6.92 5.48 -1.51
CA GLU A 14 7.32 6.36 -2.62
C GLU A 14 6.11 6.91 -3.37
N TYR A 15 5.12 6.06 -3.64
CA TYR A 15 3.88 6.46 -4.32
C TYR A 15 3.08 7.49 -3.51
N LEU A 16 2.83 7.22 -2.22
CA LEU A 16 2.13 8.16 -1.36
C LEU A 16 2.92 9.45 -1.13
N ALA A 17 4.24 9.36 -1.02
CA ALA A 17 5.10 10.53 -0.85
C ALA A 17 5.04 11.46 -2.06
N ASP A 18 5.01 10.90 -3.28
CA ASP A 18 4.80 11.67 -4.50
C ASP A 18 3.41 12.34 -4.49
N LEU A 19 2.35 11.61 -4.15
CA LEU A 19 1.00 12.17 -4.09
C LEU A 19 0.84 13.28 -3.05
N LEU A 20 1.42 13.09 -1.86
CA LEU A 20 1.39 14.04 -0.75
C LEU A 20 2.41 15.18 -0.91
N GLN A 21 3.30 15.11 -1.91
CA GLN A 21 4.41 16.04 -2.12
C GLN A 21 5.33 16.17 -0.89
N VAL A 22 5.61 15.04 -0.24
CA VAL A 22 6.50 14.93 0.93
C VAL A 22 7.67 13.98 0.63
N PRO A 23 8.76 14.00 1.42
CA PRO A 23 9.81 13.00 1.29
C PRO A 23 9.31 11.59 1.64
N ALA A 24 9.75 10.55 0.92
CA ALA A 24 9.39 9.16 1.21
C ALA A 24 9.69 8.74 2.66
N GLY A 25 10.81 9.22 3.22
CA GLY A 25 11.16 8.96 4.62
C GLY A 25 10.25 9.66 5.65
N ALA A 26 9.34 10.54 5.23
CA ALA A 26 8.32 11.14 6.10
C ALA A 26 7.03 10.30 6.17
N VAL A 27 6.85 9.34 5.26
CA VAL A 27 5.71 8.42 5.25
C VAL A 27 6.06 7.24 6.14
N ASP A 28 5.55 7.23 7.38
CA ASP A 28 5.71 6.10 8.30
C ASP A 28 4.80 4.94 7.86
N PRO A 29 5.35 3.76 7.51
CA PRO A 29 4.55 2.65 7.02
C PRO A 29 3.67 2.00 8.09
N HIS A 30 3.95 2.26 9.37
CA HIS A 30 3.16 1.78 10.51
C HIS A 30 2.14 2.82 10.99
N ALA A 31 2.11 4.02 10.41
CA ALA A 31 1.12 5.03 10.74
C ALA A 31 -0.16 4.83 9.91
N ASP A 32 -1.29 5.09 10.55
CA ASP A 32 -2.58 5.13 9.87
C ASP A 32 -2.59 6.21 8.78
N PHE A 33 -3.28 5.94 7.67
CA PHE A 33 -3.48 6.86 6.56
C PHE A 33 -3.99 8.24 6.99
N ASP A 34 -4.94 8.31 7.93
CA ASP A 34 -5.42 9.57 8.49
C ASP A 34 -4.30 10.40 9.13
N ARG A 35 -3.34 9.75 9.80
CA ARG A 35 -2.20 10.43 10.46
C ARG A 35 -1.16 10.92 9.45
N LEU A 36 -1.06 10.22 8.32
CA LEU A 36 -0.21 10.58 7.18
C LEU A 36 -0.83 11.68 6.32
N GLY A 37 -2.10 12.04 6.54
CA GLY A 37 -2.84 12.99 5.70
C GLY A 37 -3.34 12.38 4.39
N VAL A 38 -3.41 11.05 4.33
CA VAL A 38 -3.99 10.30 3.21
C VAL A 38 -5.50 10.29 3.38
N ASP A 39 -6.21 11.01 2.52
CA ASP A 39 -7.66 10.97 2.46
C ASP A 39 -8.19 9.77 1.66
N SER A 40 -9.50 9.55 1.71
CA SER A 40 -10.14 8.39 1.07
C SER A 40 -9.86 8.31 -0.43
N ALA A 41 -9.69 9.44 -1.13
CA ALA A 41 -9.40 9.39 -2.56
C ALA A 41 -7.98 8.86 -2.81
N LEU A 42 -6.98 9.32 -2.05
CA LEU A 42 -5.61 8.84 -2.14
C LEU A 42 -5.49 7.36 -1.73
N ALA A 43 -6.22 6.93 -0.70
CA ALA A 43 -6.28 5.54 -0.30
C ALA A 43 -6.83 4.63 -1.42
N VAL A 44 -7.89 5.07 -2.10
CA VAL A 44 -8.46 4.36 -3.25
C VAL A 44 -7.51 4.38 -4.46
N SER A 45 -6.79 5.48 -4.70
CA SER A 45 -5.75 5.54 -5.75
C SER A 45 -4.62 4.56 -5.49
N LEU A 46 -4.12 4.50 -4.24
CA LEU A 46 -3.12 3.51 -3.83
C LEU A 46 -3.65 2.09 -4.06
N LEU A 47 -4.91 1.83 -3.67
CA LEU A 47 -5.56 0.54 -3.86
C LEU A 47 -5.52 0.10 -5.32
N MET A 48 -6.04 0.91 -6.23
CA MET A 48 -6.07 0.58 -7.66
C MET A 48 -4.66 0.32 -8.20
N GLU A 49 -3.70 1.16 -7.83
CA GLU A 49 -2.32 1.02 -8.32
C GLU A 49 -1.63 -0.25 -7.77
N VAL A 50 -1.85 -0.63 -6.50
CA VAL A 50 -1.32 -1.90 -5.99
C VAL A 50 -1.98 -3.10 -6.64
N GLU A 51 -3.29 -3.06 -6.90
CA GLU A 51 -4.02 -4.14 -7.55
C GLU A 51 -3.52 -4.36 -8.98
N GLU A 52 -3.40 -3.28 -9.75
CA GLU A 52 -2.87 -3.31 -11.13
C GLU A 52 -1.41 -3.75 -11.16
N ARG A 53 -0.60 -3.26 -10.21
CA ARG A 53 0.83 -3.60 -10.14
C ARG A 53 1.03 -5.05 -9.73
N TYR A 54 0.44 -5.51 -8.64
CA TYR A 54 0.74 -6.84 -8.09
C TYR A 54 -0.21 -7.94 -8.59
N GLY A 55 -1.29 -7.59 -9.30
CA GLY A 55 -2.28 -8.55 -9.79
C GLY A 55 -3.05 -9.23 -8.66
N VAL A 56 -3.26 -8.50 -7.55
CA VAL A 56 -3.93 -8.98 -6.34
C VAL A 56 -5.06 -8.03 -6.03
N GLU A 57 -6.29 -8.51 -5.97
CA GLU A 57 -7.43 -7.72 -5.50
C GLU A 57 -7.36 -7.54 -3.98
N LEU A 58 -7.31 -6.29 -3.53
CA LEU A 58 -7.32 -5.92 -2.11
C LEU A 58 -8.71 -5.37 -1.76
N PRO A 59 -9.49 -6.09 -0.94
CA PRO A 59 -10.79 -5.60 -0.52
C PRO A 59 -10.64 -4.29 0.24
N PRO A 60 -11.46 -3.26 -0.04
CA PRO A 60 -11.43 -2.02 0.75
C PRO A 60 -11.67 -2.29 2.24
N GLU A 61 -12.43 -3.33 2.57
CA GLU A 61 -12.71 -3.76 3.95
C GLU A 61 -11.43 -4.13 4.72
N GLU A 62 -10.47 -4.78 4.06
CA GLU A 62 -9.15 -5.09 4.64
C GLU A 62 -8.32 -3.82 4.84
N LEU A 63 -8.35 -2.92 3.85
CA LEU A 63 -7.69 -1.61 3.94
C LEU A 63 -8.24 -0.76 5.09
N PHE A 64 -9.56 -0.74 5.27
CA PHE A 64 -10.20 0.05 6.32
C PHE A 64 -10.08 -0.61 7.71
N ALA A 65 -9.83 -1.92 7.77
CA ALA A 65 -9.59 -2.61 9.04
C ALA A 65 -8.22 -2.26 9.63
N ASP A 66 -7.20 -2.14 8.78
CA ASP A 66 -5.85 -1.71 9.15
C ASP A 66 -5.29 -0.77 8.06
N PRO A 67 -5.56 0.55 8.17
CA PRO A 67 -5.23 1.54 7.14
C PRO A 67 -3.76 1.95 7.20
N THR A 68 -2.86 0.96 7.19
CA THR A 68 -1.41 1.16 7.22
C THR A 68 -0.77 0.58 5.96
N LEU A 69 0.39 1.11 5.57
CA LEU A 69 1.14 0.56 4.43
C LEU A 69 1.65 -0.85 4.72
N ASP A 70 1.98 -1.13 5.98
CA ASP A 70 2.48 -2.43 6.41
C ASP A 70 1.43 -3.53 6.22
N ALA A 71 0.17 -3.27 6.58
CA ALA A 71 -0.93 -4.21 6.38
C ALA A 71 -1.23 -4.44 4.89
N VAL A 72 -1.24 -3.37 4.09
CA VAL A 72 -1.39 -3.47 2.62
C VAL A 72 -0.28 -4.36 2.03
N ALA A 73 0.97 -4.08 2.39
CA ALA A 73 2.10 -4.84 1.88
C ALA A 73 2.09 -6.31 2.30
N GLU A 74 1.66 -6.59 3.53
CA GLU A 74 1.51 -7.96 4.04
C GLU A 74 0.43 -8.74 3.29
N TYR A 75 -0.72 -8.10 3.04
CA TYR A 75 -1.80 -8.71 2.26
C TYR A 75 -1.32 -9.01 0.84
N LEU A 76 -0.69 -8.04 0.18
CA LEU A 76 -0.18 -8.18 -1.19
C LEU A 76 0.91 -9.25 -1.26
N HIS A 77 1.86 -9.29 -0.33
CA HIS A 77 2.91 -10.32 -0.28
C HIS A 77 2.28 -11.72 -0.19
N THR A 78 1.34 -11.91 0.73
CA THR A 78 0.66 -13.20 0.97
C THR A 78 -0.14 -13.68 -0.24
N HIS A 79 -0.79 -12.78 -0.97
CA HIS A 79 -1.67 -13.13 -2.09
C HIS A 79 -0.95 -13.13 -3.45
N ALA A 80 0.09 -12.33 -3.63
CA ALA A 80 0.88 -12.31 -4.86
C ALA A 80 1.62 -13.62 -5.08
N GLU A 81 2.10 -14.28 -4.01
CA GLU A 81 2.72 -15.61 -4.10
C GLU A 81 1.74 -16.71 -4.53
N ARG A 82 0.43 -16.51 -4.34
CA ARG A 82 -0.60 -17.49 -4.69
C ARG A 82 -1.12 -17.38 -6.12
N SER A 83 -0.96 -16.21 -6.77
CA SER A 83 -1.36 -15.99 -8.16
C SER A 83 -0.34 -16.48 -9.20
N VAL A 84 0.85 -16.95 -8.78
CA VAL A 84 1.91 -17.48 -9.68
C VAL A 84 1.89 -19.02 -9.79
N ALA A 85 0.84 -19.69 -9.28
CA ALA A 85 0.66 -21.15 -9.38
C ALA A 85 -0.31 -21.53 -10.51
#